data_AF-A0A0D2P3C1-F1
#
_entry.id   AF-A0A0D2P3C1-F1
#
_cell.length_a   1.000
_cell.length_b   1.000
_cell.length_c   1.000
_cell.angle_alpha   90.00
_cell.angle_beta   90.00
_cell.angle_gamma   90.00
#
_symmetry.space_group_name_H-M   'P 1'
#
loop_
_entity.id
_entity.type
_entity.pdbx_description
1 polymer ?
#
loop_
_entity_poly.entity_id
_entity_poly.type
_entity_poly.pdbx_seq_one_letter_code
_entity_poly.pdbx_strand_id
1 'polypeptide(L)'
;PQPFDGSSGKFEEFLSDLRLCFLADPIRFDTDRKRIIFALSYMKGGSAHAWAMNISDRYARGEEIWVTWAQFEAALRGRFVMGDRKVEAQEKLRNLRQAGRPAEVFFDEFEAQRPYSGFNDDTCVNLVRYNLDRRLVDSIYNQNELPTTYIGWRDLAIRKDRQYREAQ
;
A
#
# COMPACT_ATOMS: atom_id res chain seq x y z
N PRO A 1 9.27 -0.37 24.99
CA PRO A 1 8.41 -0.56 23.80
C PRO A 1 7.64 -1.88 23.86
N GLN A 2 6.39 -1.87 23.38
CA GLN A 2 5.69 -3.11 23.06
C GLN A 2 6.32 -3.80 21.84
N PRO A 3 6.26 -5.14 21.73
CA PRO A 3 6.70 -5.84 20.53
C PRO A 3 5.91 -5.39 19.29
N PHE A 4 6.62 -5.00 18.23
CA PHE A 4 6.02 -4.59 16.97
C PHE A 4 5.83 -5.78 16.02
N ASP A 5 4.64 -5.89 15.44
CA ASP A 5 4.24 -6.98 14.54
C ASP A 5 4.30 -6.63 13.05
N GLY A 6 4.52 -5.35 12.72
CA GLY A 6 4.51 -4.85 11.36
C GLY A 6 3.25 -4.09 10.97
N SER A 7 2.24 -4.01 11.85
CA SER A 7 0.98 -3.33 11.53
C SER A 7 1.12 -1.80 11.54
N SER A 8 0.68 -1.16 10.45
CA SER A 8 0.62 0.30 10.29
C SER A 8 -0.18 0.99 11.41
N GLY A 9 -1.27 0.36 11.87
CA GLY A 9 -2.10 0.89 12.96
C GLY A 9 -1.37 1.06 14.30
N LYS A 10 -0.32 0.26 14.55
CA LYS A 10 0.52 0.35 15.76
C LYS A 10 1.85 1.08 15.51
N PHE A 11 2.08 1.56 14.28
CA PHE A 11 3.38 2.06 13.87
C PHE A 11 3.80 3.33 14.62
N GLU A 12 2.90 4.30 14.76
CA GLU A 12 3.21 5.56 15.46
C GLU A 12 3.37 5.34 16.98
N GLU A 13 2.61 4.41 17.55
CA GLU A 13 2.77 3.99 18.94
C GLU A 13 4.15 3.37 19.16
N PHE A 14 4.56 2.46 18.27
CA PHE A 14 5.89 1.85 18.30
C PHE A 14 7.01 2.90 18.19
N LEU A 15 6.92 3.85 17.25
CA LEU A 15 7.92 4.93 17.15
C LEU A 15 7.96 5.81 18.39
N SER A 16 6.79 6.11 18.97
CA SER A 16 6.69 6.91 20.20
C SER A 16 7.35 6.21 21.38
N ASP A 17 7.10 4.90 21.54
CA ASP A 17 7.75 4.07 22.55
C ASP A 17 9.28 4.05 22.42
N LEU A 18 9.80 3.96 21.19
CA LEU A 18 11.24 4.00 20.93
C LEU A 18 11.83 5.37 21.29
N ARG A 19 11.17 6.46 20.89
CA ARG A 19 11.59 7.82 21.23
C ARG A 19 11.65 8.03 22.74
N LEU A 20 10.64 7.56 23.49
CA LEU A 20 10.64 7.60 24.95
C LEU A 20 11.82 6.83 25.54
N CYS A 21 12.14 5.64 25.02
CA CYS A 21 13.30 4.87 25.47
C CYS A 21 14.62 5.63 25.22
N PHE A 22 14.77 6.26 24.06
CA PHE A 22 15.97 7.02 23.71
C PHE A 22 16.15 8.27 24.57
N LEU A 23 15.05 8.94 24.91
CA LEU A 23 15.06 10.12 25.78
C LEU A 23 15.32 9.75 27.25
N ALA A 24 14.83 8.60 27.70
CA ALA A 24 14.99 8.15 29.08
C ALA A 24 16.44 7.77 29.43
N ASP A 25 17.23 7.32 28.46
CA ASP A 25 18.63 6.90 28.68
C ASP A 25 19.55 7.38 27.54
N PRO A 26 19.84 8.69 27.48
CA PRO A 26 20.59 9.28 26.37
C PRO A 26 22.05 8.81 26.30
N ILE A 27 22.63 8.38 27.42
CA ILE A 27 24.00 7.83 27.47
C ILE A 27 24.01 6.44 26.83
N ARG A 28 23.02 5.58 27.14
CA ARG A 28 22.88 4.28 26.49
C ARG A 28 22.57 4.41 25.00
N PHE A 29 21.80 5.41 24.60
CA PHE A 29 21.38 5.65 23.22
C PHE A 29 22.09 6.85 22.58
N ASP A 30 23.39 6.98 22.87
CA ASP A 30 24.30 8.02 22.38
C ASP A 30 24.60 7.96 20.87
N THR A 31 24.33 6.83 20.23
CA THR A 31 24.66 6.55 18.83
C THR A 31 23.46 6.02 18.07
N ASP A 32 23.37 6.39 16.79
CA ASP A 32 22.31 5.91 15.89
C ASP A 32 22.31 4.38 15.77
N ARG A 33 23.48 3.76 15.72
CA ARG A 33 23.63 2.30 15.70
C ARG A 33 22.93 1.63 16.89
N LYS A 34 23.12 2.13 18.11
CA LYS A 34 22.46 1.58 19.31
C LYS A 34 20.94 1.73 19.24
N ARG A 35 20.44 2.88 18.73
CA ARG A 35 19.00 3.11 18.53
C ARG A 35 18.40 2.16 17.50
N ILE A 36 19.06 1.96 16.36
CA ILE A 36 18.64 1.06 15.29
C ILE A 36 18.59 -0.39 15.80
N ILE A 37 19.67 -0.87 16.43
CA ILE A 37 19.73 -2.23 16.99
C ILE A 37 18.64 -2.44 18.05
N PHE A 38 18.42 -1.44 18.91
CA PHE A 38 17.35 -1.50 19.89
C PHE A 38 15.97 -1.60 19.24
N ALA A 39 15.68 -0.77 18.24
CA ALA A 39 14.42 -0.86 17.50
C ALA A 39 14.19 -2.24 16.87
N LEU A 40 15.20 -2.77 16.16
CA LEU A 40 15.16 -4.13 15.57
C LEU A 40 14.88 -5.20 16.63
N SER A 41 15.44 -5.06 17.84
CA SER A 41 15.22 -6.02 18.92
C SER A 41 13.76 -6.10 19.41
N TYR A 42 12.94 -5.07 19.17
CA TYR A 42 11.52 -5.05 19.52
C TYR A 42 10.59 -5.43 18.35
N MET A 43 11.13 -5.65 17.16
CA MET A 43 10.38 -6.12 15.99
C MET A 43 10.26 -7.64 16.03
N LYS A 44 9.35 -8.16 16.85
CA LYS A 44 9.25 -9.59 17.17
C LYS A 44 7.99 -10.28 16.65
N GLY A 45 7.03 -9.54 16.11
CA GLY A 45 5.79 -10.12 15.59
C GLY A 45 5.73 -10.11 14.06
N GLY A 46 4.85 -10.95 13.51
CA GLY A 46 4.42 -10.90 12.11
C GLY A 46 5.54 -10.74 11.08
N SER A 47 5.30 -9.86 10.11
CA SER A 47 6.26 -9.57 9.03
C SER A 47 7.46 -8.72 9.50
N ALA A 48 7.32 -8.02 10.64
CA ALA A 48 8.40 -7.24 11.24
C ALA A 48 9.55 -8.11 11.73
N HIS A 49 9.26 -9.30 12.26
CA HIS A 49 10.29 -10.22 12.75
C HIS A 49 11.24 -10.68 11.64
N ALA A 50 10.69 -11.18 10.52
CA ALA A 50 11.49 -11.64 9.39
C ALA A 50 12.37 -10.51 8.82
N TRP A 51 11.82 -9.30 8.73
CA TRP A 51 12.58 -8.14 8.28
C TRP A 51 13.71 -7.80 9.27
N ALA A 52 13.43 -7.75 10.57
CA ALA A 52 14.43 -7.44 11.58
C ALA A 52 15.56 -8.47 11.64
N MET A 53 15.25 -9.77 11.47
CA MET A 53 16.24 -10.83 11.38
C MET A 53 17.16 -10.65 10.16
N ASN A 54 16.60 -10.35 8.99
CA ASN A 54 17.39 -10.12 7.78
C ASN A 54 18.35 -8.93 7.94
N ILE A 55 17.87 -7.82 8.49
CA ILE A 55 18.72 -6.65 8.76
C ILE A 55 19.78 -6.96 9.80
N SER A 56 19.42 -7.63 10.90
CA SER A 56 20.35 -7.95 11.99
C SER A 56 21.48 -8.86 11.52
N ASP A 57 21.16 -9.84 10.67
CA ASP A 57 22.15 -10.74 10.04
C ASP A 57 23.13 -9.96 9.14
N ARG A 58 22.64 -9.00 8.35
CA ARG A 58 23.50 -8.11 7.56
C ARG A 58 24.41 -7.24 8.45
N TYR A 59 23.86 -6.67 9.51
CA TYR A 59 24.62 -5.85 10.46
C TYR A 59 25.70 -6.68 11.19
N ALA A 60 25.42 -7.95 11.47
CA ALA A 60 26.38 -8.89 12.06
C ALA A 60 27.56 -9.21 11.11
N ARG A 61 27.33 -9.14 9.79
CA ARG A 61 28.38 -9.27 8.75
C ARG A 61 29.13 -7.96 8.47
N GLY A 62 28.82 -6.88 9.19
CA GLY A 62 29.39 -5.56 8.96
C GLY A 62 28.74 -4.78 7.81
N GLU A 63 27.64 -5.27 7.24
CA GLU A 63 26.86 -4.55 6.23
C GLU A 63 25.84 -3.62 6.90
N GLU A 64 26.32 -2.49 7.41
CA GLU A 64 25.44 -1.46 7.95
C GLU A 64 24.73 -0.71 6.82
N ILE A 65 23.43 -0.91 6.70
CA ILE A 65 22.59 -0.39 5.62
C ILE A 65 22.25 1.09 5.86
N TRP A 66 22.08 1.47 7.13
CA TRP A 66 21.69 2.80 7.56
C TRP A 66 22.69 3.35 8.57
N VAL A 67 23.19 4.54 8.29
CA VAL A 67 24.19 5.25 9.12
C VAL A 67 23.51 6.06 10.21
N THR A 68 22.30 6.55 9.95
CA THR A 68 21.56 7.42 10.89
C THR A 68 20.20 6.82 11.26
N TRP A 69 19.69 7.16 12.44
CA TRP A 69 18.33 6.81 12.85
C TRP A 69 17.29 7.30 11.85
N ALA A 70 17.48 8.50 11.28
CA ALA A 70 16.56 9.08 10.30
C ALA A 70 16.44 8.22 9.03
N GLN A 71 17.56 7.68 8.52
CA GLN A 71 17.54 6.78 7.36
C GLN A 71 16.80 5.46 7.68
N PHE A 72 17.03 4.91 8.87
CA PHE A 72 16.34 3.71 9.33
C PHE A 72 14.84 3.96 9.51
N GLU A 73 14.43 5.05 10.18
CA GLU A 73 13.03 5.41 10.40
C GLU A 73 12.29 5.59 9.06
N ALA A 74 12.93 6.22 8.07
CA ALA A 74 12.36 6.36 6.72
C ALA A 74 12.15 5.00 6.03
N ALA A 75 13.14 4.11 6.09
CA ALA A 75 13.02 2.77 5.51
C ALA A 75 11.95 1.93 6.23
N LEU A 76 11.90 2.03 7.56
CA LEU A 76 10.92 1.37 8.40
C LEU A 76 9.49 1.85 8.07
N ARG A 77 9.27 3.17 7.99
CA ARG A 77 7.99 3.78 7.60
C ARG A 77 7.59 3.37 6.18
N GLY A 78 8.54 3.38 5.23
CA GLY A 78 8.31 2.90 3.87
C GLY A 78 7.90 1.42 3.82
N ARG A 79 8.46 0.58 4.70
CA ARG A 79 8.14 -0.84 4.74
C ARG A 79 6.76 -1.14 5.32
N PHE A 80 6.43 -0.56 6.49
CA PHE A 80 5.26 -0.98 7.27
C PHE A 80 4.06 -0.03 7.19
N VAL A 81 4.27 1.25 6.84
CA VAL A 81 3.15 2.19 6.61
C VAL A 81 2.72 2.17 5.14
N MET A 82 3.68 2.31 4.22
CA MET A 82 3.36 2.27 2.78
C MET A 82 3.09 0.83 2.29
N GLY A 83 3.71 -0.18 2.92
CA GLY A 83 3.42 -1.59 2.63
C GLY A 83 1.96 -1.95 2.94
N ASP A 84 1.47 -1.58 4.12
CA ASP A 84 0.07 -1.81 4.50
C ASP A 84 -0.88 -1.01 3.62
N ARG A 85 -0.56 0.27 3.36
CA ARG A 85 -1.37 1.09 2.43
C ARG A 85 -1.45 0.47 1.04
N LYS A 86 -0.37 -0.16 0.57
CA LYS A 86 -0.37 -0.90 -0.69
C LYS A 86 -1.29 -2.10 -0.61
N VAL A 87 -1.19 -2.93 0.42
CA VAL A 87 -2.06 -4.11 0.60
C VAL A 87 -3.53 -3.70 0.70
N GLU A 88 -3.84 -2.69 1.52
CA GLU A 88 -5.20 -2.17 1.70
C GLU A 88 -5.77 -1.63 0.38
N ALA A 89 -4.98 -0.84 -0.37
CA ALA A 89 -5.40 -0.36 -1.68
C ALA A 89 -5.64 -1.50 -2.67
N GLN A 90 -4.79 -2.53 -2.66
CA GLN A 90 -4.98 -3.72 -3.51
C GLN A 90 -6.26 -4.48 -3.15
N GLU A 91 -6.55 -4.67 -1.87
CA GLU A 91 -7.77 -5.32 -1.40
C GLU A 91 -9.03 -4.50 -1.73
N LYS A 92 -9.00 -3.18 -1.50
CA LYS A 92 -10.09 -2.28 -1.89
C LYS A 92 -10.35 -2.38 -3.39
N LEU A 93 -9.33 -2.34 -4.23
CA LEU A 93 -9.49 -2.47 -5.68
C LEU A 93 -10.02 -3.84 -6.11
N ARG A 94 -9.61 -4.94 -5.46
CA ARG A 94 -10.11 -6.30 -5.75
C ARG A 94 -11.57 -6.49 -5.35
N ASN A 95 -12.01 -5.82 -4.29
CA ASN A 95 -13.36 -5.93 -3.74
C ASN A 95 -14.32 -4.84 -4.24
N LEU A 96 -13.81 -3.81 -4.91
CA LEU A 96 -14.62 -2.75 -5.49
C LEU A 96 -15.58 -3.33 -6.54
N ARG A 97 -16.85 -2.90 -6.50
CA ARG A 97 -17.87 -3.28 -7.49
C ARG A 97 -18.62 -2.04 -7.93
N GLN A 98 -18.98 -1.97 -9.22
CA GLN A 98 -19.89 -0.95 -9.70
C GLN A 98 -21.28 -1.12 -9.07
N ALA A 99 -21.81 -2.35 -9.10
CA ALA A 99 -23.04 -2.75 -8.41
C ALA A 99 -24.24 -1.84 -8.76
N GLY A 100 -24.43 -1.55 -10.06
CA GLY A 100 -25.53 -0.70 -10.53
C GLY A 100 -25.34 0.80 -10.30
N ARG A 101 -24.28 1.24 -9.62
CA ARG A 101 -23.95 2.66 -9.43
C ARG A 101 -23.41 3.28 -10.74
N PRO A 102 -23.47 4.62 -10.89
CA PRO A 102 -22.85 5.28 -12.03
C PRO A 102 -21.38 4.87 -12.17
N ALA A 103 -20.95 4.59 -13.40
CA ALA A 103 -19.57 4.19 -13.67
C ALA A 103 -18.56 5.25 -13.19
N GLU A 104 -18.91 6.53 -13.26
CA GLU A 104 -18.12 7.66 -12.76
C GLU A 104 -17.77 7.48 -11.27
N VAL A 105 -18.76 7.17 -10.43
CA VAL A 105 -18.56 6.90 -8.98
C VAL A 105 -17.63 5.71 -8.75
N PHE A 106 -17.79 4.64 -9.55
CA PHE A 106 -16.90 3.48 -9.47
C PHE A 106 -15.45 3.87 -9.80
N PHE A 107 -15.24 4.67 -10.84
CA PHE A 107 -13.89 5.07 -11.26
C PHE A 107 -13.26 6.09 -10.31
N ASP A 108 -14.03 7.00 -9.71
CA ASP A 108 -13.52 7.90 -8.65
C ASP A 108 -12.95 7.10 -7.47
N GLU A 109 -13.68 6.08 -7.00
CA GLU A 109 -13.21 5.19 -5.94
C GLU A 109 -11.99 4.36 -6.37
N PHE A 110 -11.98 3.89 -7.62
CA PHE A 110 -10.84 3.16 -8.17
C PHE A 110 -9.58 4.04 -8.22
N GLU A 111 -9.71 5.28 -8.72
CA GLU A 111 -8.61 6.23 -8.85
C GLU A 111 -8.07 6.70 -7.51
N ALA A 112 -8.93 6.82 -6.50
CA ALA A 112 -8.49 7.13 -5.14
C ALA A 112 -7.51 6.07 -4.57
N GLN A 113 -7.62 4.80 -4.98
CA GLN A 113 -6.77 3.71 -4.47
C GLN A 113 -5.62 3.34 -5.40
N ARG A 114 -5.80 3.51 -6.73
CA ARG A 114 -4.84 3.07 -7.76
C ARG A 114 -3.39 3.48 -7.51
N PRO A 115 -3.05 4.75 -7.18
CA PRO A 115 -1.66 5.17 -6.96
C PRO A 115 -0.94 4.40 -5.85
N TYR A 116 -1.68 3.91 -4.86
CA TYR A 116 -1.12 3.23 -3.68
C TYR A 116 -0.95 1.72 -3.89
N SER A 117 -1.73 1.13 -4.79
CA SER A 117 -1.73 -0.31 -5.04
C SER A 117 -0.46 -0.84 -5.72
N GLY A 118 0.26 0.01 -6.46
CA GLY A 118 1.39 -0.38 -7.30
C GLY A 118 1.02 -1.33 -8.45
N PHE A 119 -0.25 -1.41 -8.83
CA PHE A 119 -0.69 -2.17 -10.00
C PHE A 119 -0.32 -1.45 -11.30
N ASN A 120 0.10 -2.23 -12.30
CA ASN A 120 0.30 -1.76 -13.66
C ASN A 120 -1.04 -1.64 -14.40
N ASP A 121 -0.99 -1.08 -15.60
CA ASP A 121 -2.19 -0.82 -16.41
C ASP A 121 -2.96 -2.09 -16.76
N ASP A 122 -2.26 -3.16 -17.14
CA ASP A 122 -2.86 -4.47 -17.45
C ASP A 122 -3.66 -5.03 -16.26
N THR A 123 -3.09 -4.94 -15.05
CA THR A 123 -3.78 -5.38 -13.82
C THR A 123 -4.99 -4.51 -13.54
N CYS A 124 -4.88 -3.19 -13.73
CA CYS A 124 -6.01 -2.28 -13.56
C CYS A 124 -7.14 -2.58 -14.55
N VAL A 125 -6.82 -2.82 -15.83
CA VAL A 125 -7.80 -3.18 -16.86
C VAL A 125 -8.50 -4.50 -16.51
N ASN A 126 -7.77 -5.51 -16.06
CA ASN A 126 -8.37 -6.78 -15.64
C ASN A 126 -9.32 -6.62 -14.45
N LEU A 127 -8.95 -5.79 -13.46
CA LEU A 127 -9.83 -5.49 -12.32
C LEU A 127 -11.07 -4.73 -12.76
N VAL A 128 -10.94 -3.71 -13.63
CA VAL A 128 -12.08 -2.97 -14.18
C VAL A 128 -13.05 -3.91 -14.90
N ARG A 129 -12.54 -4.81 -15.76
CA ARG A 129 -13.37 -5.81 -16.45
C ARG A 129 -14.13 -6.73 -15.50
N TYR A 130 -13.52 -7.10 -14.38
CA TYR A 130 -14.14 -7.97 -13.37
C TYR A 130 -15.14 -7.23 -12.47
N ASN A 131 -14.90 -5.95 -12.23
CA ASN A 131 -15.63 -5.18 -11.21
C ASN A 131 -16.77 -4.31 -11.76
N LEU A 132 -16.76 -4.00 -13.07
CA LEU A 132 -17.84 -3.30 -13.74
C LEU A 132 -19.07 -4.22 -13.92
N ASP A 133 -20.24 -3.60 -14.05
CA ASP A 133 -21.46 -4.31 -14.38
C ASP A 133 -21.32 -4.99 -15.74
N ARG A 134 -21.74 -6.26 -15.83
CA ARG A 134 -21.61 -7.09 -17.03
C ARG A 134 -22.15 -6.42 -18.30
N ARG A 135 -23.25 -5.66 -18.19
CA ARG A 135 -23.83 -4.90 -19.31
C ARG A 135 -22.84 -3.91 -19.94
N LEU A 136 -22.02 -3.24 -19.14
CA LEU A 136 -21.06 -2.26 -19.63
C LEU A 136 -19.85 -2.96 -20.23
N VAL A 137 -19.39 -4.03 -19.59
CA VAL A 137 -18.31 -4.87 -20.11
C VAL A 137 -18.67 -5.41 -21.49
N ASP A 138 -19.85 -6.01 -21.64
CA ASP A 138 -20.35 -6.52 -22.92
C ASP A 138 -20.50 -5.40 -23.97
N SER A 139 -20.98 -4.22 -23.57
CA SER A 139 -21.09 -3.05 -24.46
C SER A 139 -19.73 -2.56 -24.99
N ILE A 140 -18.69 -2.62 -24.15
CA ILE A 140 -17.33 -2.25 -24.52
C ILE A 140 -16.73 -3.31 -25.46
N TYR A 141 -16.92 -4.60 -25.18
CA TYR A 141 -16.44 -5.68 -26.05
C TYR A 141 -17.07 -5.66 -27.46
N ASN A 142 -18.27 -5.09 -27.59
CA ASN A 142 -18.94 -4.90 -28.88
C ASN A 142 -18.47 -3.65 -29.66
N GLN A 143 -17.39 -2.97 -29.24
CA GLN A 143 -16.78 -1.88 -30.02
C GLN A 143 -15.76 -2.43 -31.02
N ASN A 144 -15.64 -1.77 -32.17
CA ASN A 144 -14.65 -2.11 -33.19
C ASN A 144 -13.21 -1.96 -32.67
N GLU A 145 -12.98 -0.99 -31.79
CA GLU A 145 -11.68 -0.72 -31.17
C GLU A 145 -11.78 -0.91 -29.65
N LEU A 146 -11.10 -1.95 -29.15
CA LEU A 146 -11.02 -2.23 -27.73
C LEU A 146 -9.93 -1.40 -27.08
N PRO A 147 -10.23 -0.68 -25.98
CA PRO A 147 -9.18 -0.01 -25.23
C PRO A 147 -8.19 -1.03 -24.66
N THR A 148 -6.91 -0.71 -24.72
CA THR A 148 -5.83 -1.50 -24.10
C THR A 148 -5.32 -0.87 -22.81
N THR A 149 -5.62 0.41 -22.58
CA THR A 149 -5.19 1.15 -21.40
C THR A 149 -6.32 1.32 -20.39
N TYR A 150 -5.95 1.49 -19.12
CA TYR A 150 -6.89 1.81 -18.05
C TYR A 150 -7.72 3.05 -18.37
N ILE A 151 -7.06 4.13 -18.84
CA ILE A 151 -7.72 5.39 -19.18
C ILE A 151 -8.77 5.18 -20.28
N GLY A 152 -8.42 4.41 -21.32
CA GLY A 152 -9.37 4.11 -22.39
C GLY A 152 -10.56 3.29 -21.91
N TRP A 153 -10.35 2.31 -21.02
CA TRP A 153 -11.42 1.55 -20.38
C TRP A 153 -12.33 2.45 -19.52
N ARG A 154 -11.73 3.32 -18.71
CA ARG A 154 -12.45 4.29 -17.86
C ARG A 154 -13.35 5.20 -18.69
N ASP A 155 -12.77 5.93 -19.63
CA ASP A 155 -13.47 6.97 -20.38
C ASP A 155 -14.60 6.37 -21.22
N LEU A 156 -14.38 5.21 -21.83
CA LEU A 156 -15.39 4.52 -22.62
C LEU A 156 -16.52 3.96 -21.74
N ALA A 157 -16.19 3.36 -20.59
CA ALA A 157 -17.18 2.84 -19.65
C ALA A 157 -18.09 3.95 -19.11
N ILE A 158 -17.51 5.09 -18.69
CA ILE A 158 -18.28 6.25 -18.20
C ILE A 158 -19.23 6.77 -19.28
N ARG A 159 -18.73 6.96 -20.51
CA ARG A 159 -19.55 7.42 -21.64
C ARG A 159 -20.71 6.46 -21.94
N LYS A 160 -20.44 5.15 -22.00
CA LYS A 160 -21.48 4.13 -22.27
C LYS A 160 -22.50 4.06 -21.15
N ASP A 161 -22.08 4.19 -19.90
CA ASP A 161 -23.00 4.19 -18.76
C ASP A 161 -23.93 5.40 -18.77
N ARG A 162 -23.39 6.59 -19.06
CA ARG A 162 -24.18 7.82 -19.20
C ARG A 162 -25.23 7.68 -20.30
N GLN A 163 -24.84 7.21 -21.49
CA GLN A 163 -25.77 6.96 -22.61
C GLN A 163 -26.89 5.98 -22.23
N TYR A 164 -26.57 4.89 -21.53
CA TYR A 164 -27.57 3.91 -21.11
C TYR A 164 -28.57 4.52 -20.11
N ARG A 165 -28.08 5.28 -19.13
CA ARG A 165 -28.92 5.89 -18.09
C ARG A 165 -29.81 7.00 -18.63
N GLU A 166 -29.35 7.76 -19.62
CA GLU A 166 -30.15 8.79 -20.29
C GLU A 166 -31.25 8.20 -21.18
N ALA A 167 -31.10 6.94 -21.61
CA ALA A 167 -32.08 6.24 -22.45
C ALA A 167 -33.15 5.47 -21.65
N GLN A 168 -33.10 5.50 -20.31
CA GLN A 168 -34.13 4.93 -19.42
C GLN A 168 -35.15 5.99 -19.02
#